data_AF-A0A7C5JQK4-F1
#
_entry.id   AF-A0A7C5JQK4-F1
#
_cell.length_a   1.000
_cell.length_b   1.000
_cell.length_c   1.000
_cell.angle_alpha   90.00
_cell.angle_beta   90.00
_cell.angle_gamma   90.00
#
_symmetry.space_group_name_H-M   'P 1'
#
loop_
_entity.id
_entity.type
_entity.pdbx_description
1 polymer ?
#
loop_
_entity_poly.entity_id
_entity_poly.type
_entity_poly.pdbx_seq_one_letter_code
_entity_poly.pdbx_strand_id
1 'polypeptide(L)' 'PAMNTRMFSAPPTVDNIAKLNSWGMKISGPASGRLACGDTGPGRMSEPQEIFNAVESMLI' A
#
# COMPACT_ATOMS: atom_id res chain seq x y z
N PRO A 1 -2.19 0.98 -0.51
CA PRO A 1 -2.61 1.41 0.85
C PRO A 1 -1.91 2.72 1.26
N ALA A 2 -2.48 3.51 2.17
CA ALA A 2 -1.86 4.72 2.70
C ALA A 2 -2.25 4.93 4.18
N MET A 3 -1.28 4.85 5.09
CA MET A 3 -1.46 4.97 6.55
C MET A 3 -0.11 5.11 7.26
N ASN A 4 -0.10 5.41 8.57
CA ASN A 4 1.15 5.41 9.34
C ASN A 4 1.84 4.02 9.34
N THR A 5 3.17 3.97 9.42
CA THR A 5 3.96 2.72 9.48
C THR A 5 3.44 1.74 10.53
N ARG A 6 3.11 2.20 11.73
CA ARG A 6 2.60 1.34 12.81
C ARG A 6 1.24 0.75 12.49
N MET A 7 0.38 1.50 11.80
CA MET A 7 -0.91 1.00 11.32
C MET A 7 -0.71 -0.02 10.20
N PHE A 8 0.25 0.22 9.31
CA PHE A 8 0.54 -0.68 8.20
C PHE A 8 1.09 -2.04 8.68
N SER A 9 1.97 -2.02 9.67
CA SER A 9 2.53 -3.23 10.30
C SER A 9 1.62 -3.87 11.35
N ALA A 10 0.46 -3.29 11.65
CA ALA A 10 -0.44 -3.84 12.65
C ALA A 10 -1.01 -5.19 12.17
N PRO A 11 -1.13 -6.22 13.04
CA PRO A 11 -1.63 -7.53 12.65
C PRO A 11 -2.95 -7.49 11.86
N PRO A 12 -3.98 -6.71 12.25
CA PRO A 12 -5.22 -6.64 11.48
C PRO A 12 -5.03 -6.15 10.04
N THR A 13 -4.12 -5.20 9.82
CA THR A 13 -3.83 -4.68 8.47
C THR A 13 -3.14 -5.73 7.62
N VAL A 14 -2.16 -6.43 8.19
CA VAL A 14 -1.43 -7.51 7.52
C VAL A 14 -2.39 -8.64 7.13
N ASP A 15 -3.28 -9.05 8.04
CA ASP A 15 -4.28 -10.09 7.80
C ASP A 15 -5.29 -9.66 6.73
N ASN A 16 -5.75 -8.41 6.76
CA ASN A 16 -6.65 -7.88 5.74
C ASN A 16 -5.98 -7.86 4.35
N ILE A 17 -4.72 -7.46 4.26
CA ILE A 17 -3.96 -7.49 3.00
C ILE A 17 -3.82 -8.92 2.49
N ALA A 18 -3.48 -9.88 3.36
CA ALA A 18 -3.39 -11.29 2.99
C ALA A 18 -4.75 -11.83 2.49
N LYS A 19 -5.85 -11.47 3.15
CA LYS A 19 -7.20 -11.86 2.75
C LYS A 19 -7.61 -11.27 1.40
N LEU A 20 -7.34 -9.98 1.16
CA LEU A 20 -7.59 -9.35 -0.13
C LEU A 20 -6.79 -10.02 -1.26
N ASN A 21 -5.50 -10.32 -1.01
CA ASN A 21 -4.68 -11.09 -1.96
C ASN A 21 -5.28 -12.48 -2.23
N SER A 22 -5.80 -13.17 -1.22
CA SER A 22 -6.46 -14.48 -1.39
C SER A 22 -7.73 -14.43 -2.25
N TRP A 23 -8.39 -13.26 -2.32
CA TRP A 23 -9.54 -13.00 -3.19
C TRP A 23 -9.15 -12.57 -4.60
N GLY A 24 -7.85 -12.53 -4.93
CA GLY A 24 -7.34 -12.12 -6.23
C GLY A 24 -7.22 -10.61 -6.40
N MET A 25 -7.44 -9.82 -5.34
CA MET A 25 -7.24 -8.37 -5.40
C MET A 25 -5.74 -8.05 -5.54
N LYS A 26 -5.43 -7.04 -6.34
CA LYS A 26 -4.07 -6.54 -6.51
C LYS A 26 -3.86 -5.32 -5.61
N ILE A 27 -2.78 -5.32 -4.84
CA ILE A 27 -2.48 -4.27 -3.87
C ILE A 27 -1.36 -3.40 -4.44
N SER A 28 -1.63 -2.12 -4.67
CA SER A 28 -0.62 -1.12 -5.06
C SER A 28 -0.12 -0.36 -3.83
N GLY A 29 1.20 -0.45 -3.59
CA GLY A 29 1.89 0.16 -2.44
C GLY A 29 1.66 -0.57 -1.11
N PRO A 30 1.97 0.09 0.04
CA PRO A 30 2.41 1.48 0.16
C PRO A 30 3.87 1.68 -0.27
N ALA A 31 4.23 2.92 -0.60
CA ALA A 31 5.61 3.35 -0.73
C ALA A 31 6.25 3.58 0.64
N SER A 32 7.59 3.58 0.67
CA SER A 32 8.37 4.03 1.83
C SER A 32 8.82 5.47 1.63
N GLY A 33 8.78 6.27 2.70
CA GLY A 33 9.21 7.67 2.67
C GLY A 33 8.77 8.43 3.90
N ARG A 34 8.90 9.77 3.85
CA ARG A 34 8.45 10.64 4.94
C ARG A 34 6.93 10.63 5.04
N LEU A 35 6.42 10.42 6.25
CA LEU A 35 5.00 10.38 6.58
C LEU A 35 4.55 11.70 7.20
N ALA A 36 3.23 11.91 7.28
CA ALA A 36 2.65 13.13 7.83
C ALA A 36 3.03 13.40 9.29
N CYS A 37 3.31 12.36 10.07
CA CYS A 37 3.78 12.48 11.47
C CYS A 37 5.27 12.83 11.59
N GLY A 38 6.01 12.92 10.49
CA GLY A 38 7.45 13.20 10.47
C GLY A 38 8.34 11.95 10.44
N ASP A 39 7.80 10.76 10.75
CA ASP A 39 8.51 9.49 10.64
C ASP A 39 8.85 9.15 9.18
N THR A 40 9.87 8.31 8.99
CA THR A 40 10.22 7.74 7.67
C THR A 40 10.06 6.23 7.71
N GLY A 41 9.28 5.68 6.78
CA GLY A 41 9.01 4.25 6.72
C GLY A 41 7.93 3.90 5.69
N PRO A 42 7.50 2.62 5.63
CA PRO A 42 6.41 2.20 4.76
C PRO A 42 5.08 2.78 5.26
N GLY A 43 4.15 3.00 4.34
CA GLY A 43 2.80 3.51 4.64
C GLY A 43 2.43 4.77 3.88
N ARG A 44 3.40 5.39 3.20
CA ARG A 44 3.14 6.51 2.29
C ARG A 44 2.31 6.02 1.11
N MET A 45 1.37 6.83 0.63
CA MET A 45 0.70 6.55 -0.63
C MET A 45 1.74 6.44 -1.75
N SER A 46 1.62 5.43 -2.61
CA SER A 46 2.37 5.36 -3.86
C SER A 46 2.11 6.59 -4.73
N GLU A 47 3.07 6.96 -5.58
CA GLU A 47 2.87 8.11 -6.46
C GLU A 47 1.70 7.85 -7.43
N PRO A 48 0.95 8.89 -7.82
CA PRO A 48 -0.15 8.73 -8.78
C PRO A 48 0.25 7.98 -10.05
N GLN A 49 1.46 8.23 -10.57
CA GLN A 49 1.98 7.54 -11.74
C GLN A 49 2.22 6.03 -11.49
N GLU A 50 2.69 5.65 -10.30
CA GLU A 50 2.87 4.24 -9.93
C GLU A 50 1.52 3.51 -9.84
N ILE A 51 0.51 4.18 -9.30
CA ILE A 51 -0.86 3.66 -9.23
C ILE A 51 -1.44 3.49 -10.64
N PHE A 52 -1.27 4.50 -11.50
CA PHE A 52 -1.71 4.44 -12.90
C PHE A 52 -1.06 3.26 -13.63
N ASN A 53 0.27 3.14 -13.56
CA ASN A 53 1.00 2.06 -14.23
C ASN A 53 0.56 0.67 -13.73
N ALA A 54 0.27 0.54 -12.43
CA ALA A 54 -0.24 -0.71 -11.88
C ALA A 54 -1.59 -1.08 -12.50
N VAL A 55 -2.52 -0.12 -12.65
CA VAL A 55 -3.81 -0.35 -13.30
C VAL A 55 -3.62 -0.65 -14.80
N GLU A 56 -2.82 0.14 -15.51
CA GLU A 56 -2.54 -0.04 -16.93
C GLU A 56 -2.00 -1.45 -17.23
N SER A 57 -1.09 -1.96 -16.40
CA SER A 57 -0.53 -3.31 -16.54
C SER A 57 -1.53 -4.47 -16.39
N MET A 58 -2.75 -4.19 -15.90
CA MET A 58 -3.81 -5.19 -15.74
C MET A 58 -4.83 -5.17 -16.89
N LEU A 59 -4.77 -4.17 -17.77
CA LEU A 59 -5.70 -4.01 -18.89
C LEU A 59 -5.21 -4.67 -20.19
N ILE A 60 -3.95 -5.14 -20.19
CA ILE A 60 -3.26 -5.78 -21.32
C ILE A 60 -3.07 -7.26 -20.98
#